data_AF-A0A6A1VBS1-F1
#
_entry.id   AF-A0A6A1VBS1-F1
#
_cell.length_a   1.000
_cell.length_b   1.000
_cell.length_c   1.000
_cell.angle_alpha   90.00
_cell.angle_beta   90.00
_cell.angle_gamma   90.00
#
_symmetry.space_group_name_H-M   'P 1'
#
loop_
_entity.id
_entity.type
_entity.pdbx_description
1 polymer ?
#
loop_
_entity_poly.entity_id
_entity_poly.type
_entity_poly.pdbx_seq_one_letter_code
_entity_poly.pdbx_strand_id
1 'polypeptide(L)'
;MYGVTTGFGATSHWRTNKIANLRTELIWFLNAGVIGRENLPTSYSKAAMLVRTNTLLQGYSSIRSDILDAMTKLVKDNLIPKLPFRGTATTSGDLVPLSYIAGLLTSRHNSKVVNPNGTKITTKEALVNGIAVGFAVAAIVCFDANILALLAEVLFALFCEVIHGKPEFADPLTHEHELKHHSGQIESAAIMEFILCSMKRQRSKHH
;
A
#
# COMPACT_ATOMS: atom_id res chain seq x y z
N MET A 1 -10.33 -11.75 10.72
CA MET A 1 -10.19 -10.99 9.47
C MET A 1 -8.70 -10.85 9.18
N TYR A 2 -8.25 -11.22 7.98
CA TYR A 2 -6.83 -11.25 7.64
C TYR A 2 -6.18 -9.87 7.84
N GLY A 3 -5.00 -9.82 8.43
CA GLY A 3 -4.27 -8.58 8.68
C GLY A 3 -4.90 -7.64 9.73
N VAL A 4 -6.09 -7.94 10.25
CA VAL A 4 -6.75 -7.17 11.32
C VAL A 4 -6.69 -7.93 12.64
N THR A 5 -7.11 -9.20 12.65
CA THR A 5 -7.06 -10.07 13.84
C THR A 5 -6.14 -11.28 13.65
N THR A 6 -5.47 -11.37 12.50
CA THR A 6 -4.54 -12.45 12.17
C THR A 6 -3.21 -11.91 11.66
N GLY A 7 -2.16 -12.74 11.68
CA GLY A 7 -0.84 -12.41 11.13
C GLY A 7 -0.84 -12.20 9.61
N PHE A 8 0.34 -11.90 9.06
CA PHE A 8 0.52 -11.53 7.65
C PHE A 8 1.32 -12.59 6.88
N GLY A 9 1.02 -12.73 5.59
CA GLY A 9 1.70 -13.65 4.69
C GLY A 9 1.67 -15.10 5.19
N ALA A 10 2.84 -15.73 5.26
CA ALA A 10 2.99 -17.10 5.74
C ALA A 10 2.52 -17.31 7.20
N THR A 11 2.41 -16.24 7.99
CA THR A 11 1.97 -16.29 9.41
C THR A 11 0.47 -16.00 9.60
N SER A 12 -0.32 -16.01 8.53
CA SER A 12 -1.76 -15.72 8.54
C SER A 12 -2.61 -16.57 9.49
N HIS A 13 -2.10 -17.72 9.91
CA HIS A 13 -2.76 -18.65 10.84
C HIS A 13 -2.69 -18.19 12.31
N TRP A 14 -1.75 -17.30 12.67
CA TRP A 14 -1.66 -16.74 14.02
C TRP A 14 -2.76 -15.69 14.25
N ARG A 15 -3.37 -15.68 15.44
CA ARG A 15 -4.44 -14.74 15.82
C ARG A 15 -4.04 -13.90 17.02
N THR A 16 -4.51 -12.65 17.06
CA THR A 16 -4.27 -11.75 18.19
C THR A 16 -5.42 -10.79 18.39
N ASN A 17 -5.65 -10.42 19.66
CA ASN A 17 -6.60 -9.38 20.05
C ASN A 17 -5.89 -8.02 20.26
N LYS A 18 -4.56 -7.98 20.19
CA LYS A 18 -3.76 -6.75 20.30
C LYS A 18 -3.61 -6.07 18.94
N ILE A 19 -4.72 -5.61 18.39
CA ILE A 19 -4.82 -5.10 17.01
C ILE A 19 -3.86 -3.91 16.79
N ALA A 20 -3.78 -2.96 17.73
CA ALA A 20 -2.91 -1.78 17.62
C ALA A 20 -1.41 -2.14 17.59
N ASN A 21 -0.99 -3.17 18.31
CA ASN A 21 0.41 -3.60 18.33
C ASN A 21 0.75 -4.35 17.05
N LEU A 22 -0.09 -5.29 16.62
CA LEU A 22 0.10 -6.03 15.36
C LEU A 22 0.34 -5.09 14.17
N ARG A 23 -0.48 -4.04 14.14
CA ARG A 23 -0.46 -2.92 13.20
C ARG A 23 0.84 -2.12 13.22
N THR A 24 1.36 -1.85 14.41
CA THR A 24 2.63 -1.15 14.59
C THR A 24 3.80 -2.04 14.15
N GLU A 25 3.80 -3.30 14.56
CA GLU A 25 4.82 -4.29 14.21
C GLU A 25 4.92 -4.53 12.71
N LEU A 26 3.79 -4.49 11.99
CA LEU A 26 3.77 -4.60 10.55
C LEU A 26 4.52 -3.47 9.85
N ILE A 27 4.31 -2.22 10.27
CA ILE A 27 5.09 -1.08 9.77
C ILE A 27 6.57 -1.30 10.07
N TRP A 28 6.91 -1.82 11.25
CA TRP A 28 8.30 -2.04 11.65
C TRP A 28 8.97 -3.12 10.80
N PHE A 29 8.26 -4.23 10.57
CA PHE A 29 8.69 -5.34 9.73
C PHE A 29 8.94 -4.90 8.28
N LEU A 30 8.10 -4.02 7.74
CA LEU A 30 8.20 -3.56 6.35
C LEU A 30 9.18 -2.40 6.14
N ASN A 31 9.59 -1.72 7.21
CA ASN A 31 10.70 -0.76 7.21
C ASN A 31 12.07 -1.48 7.09
N ALA A 32 12.17 -2.42 6.16
CA ALA A 32 13.36 -3.23 5.86
C ALA A 32 14.22 -2.63 4.72
N GLY A 33 13.78 -1.52 4.14
CA GLY A 33 14.50 -0.82 3.07
C GLY A 33 15.80 -0.18 3.56
N VAL A 34 16.83 -0.21 2.72
CA VAL A 34 18.10 0.46 3.01
C VAL A 34 18.03 1.90 2.53
N ILE A 35 18.09 2.86 3.46
CA ILE A 35 18.20 4.29 3.15
C ILE A 35 19.66 4.70 3.36
N GLY A 36 20.40 4.83 2.25
CA GLY A 36 21.83 5.18 2.25
C GLY A 36 22.15 6.32 1.31
N ARG A 37 23.25 6.18 0.55
CA ARG A 37 23.64 7.09 -0.54
C ARG A 37 22.56 7.12 -1.62
N GLU A 38 22.07 5.95 -2.01
CA GLU A 38 20.95 5.80 -2.92
C GLU A 38 19.64 5.80 -2.12
N ASN A 39 18.72 6.66 -2.54
CA ASN A 39 17.33 6.73 -2.09
C ASN A 39 16.48 7.10 -3.29
N LEU A 40 15.19 6.83 -3.19
CA LEU A 40 14.27 7.22 -4.25
C LEU A 40 14.34 8.75 -4.42
N PRO A 41 14.52 9.28 -5.65
CA PRO A 41 14.60 10.71 -5.85
C PRO A 41 13.34 11.40 -5.32
N THR A 42 13.48 12.64 -4.87
CA THR A 42 12.38 13.39 -4.23
C THR A 42 11.20 13.59 -5.17
N SER A 43 11.44 13.73 -6.48
CA SER A 43 10.40 13.79 -7.52
C SER A 43 9.52 12.54 -7.54
N TYR A 44 10.14 11.35 -7.55
CA TYR A 44 9.41 10.07 -7.51
C TYR A 44 8.73 9.83 -6.17
N SER A 45 9.38 10.21 -5.06
CA SER A 45 8.78 10.10 -3.73
C SER A 45 7.53 10.99 -3.59
N LYS A 46 7.57 12.20 -4.17
CA LYS A 46 6.42 13.09 -4.25
C LYS A 46 5.31 12.55 -5.16
N ALA A 47 5.67 11.99 -6.32
CA ALA A 47 4.71 11.35 -7.21
C ALA A 47 4.01 10.16 -6.53
N ALA A 48 4.76 9.31 -5.84
CA ALA A 48 4.22 8.17 -5.09
C ALA A 48 3.25 8.64 -3.98
N MET A 49 3.59 9.71 -3.25
CA MET A 49 2.66 10.32 -2.29
C MET A 49 1.40 10.84 -2.95
N LEU A 50 1.51 11.55 -4.07
CA LEU A 50 0.38 12.17 -4.76
C LEU A 50 -0.57 11.12 -5.35
N VAL A 51 -0.03 10.10 -6.02
CA VAL A 51 -0.79 8.94 -6.51
C VAL A 51 -1.47 8.22 -5.34
N ARG A 52 -0.77 8.06 -4.22
CA ARG A 52 -1.37 7.46 -3.03
C ARG A 52 -2.52 8.31 -2.49
N THR A 53 -2.35 9.60 -2.31
CA THR A 53 -3.43 10.50 -1.88
C THR A 53 -4.63 10.41 -2.82
N ASN A 54 -4.40 10.39 -4.13
CA ASN A 54 -5.47 10.29 -5.14
C ASN A 54 -6.24 8.96 -5.07
N THR A 55 -5.54 7.84 -4.87
CA THR A 55 -6.22 6.53 -4.74
C THR A 55 -7.04 6.46 -3.45
N LEU A 56 -6.58 7.08 -2.36
CA LEU A 56 -7.32 7.12 -1.10
C LEU A 56 -8.54 8.05 -1.13
N LEU A 57 -8.50 9.11 -1.95
CA LEU A 57 -9.62 10.03 -2.18
C LEU A 57 -10.85 9.34 -2.78
N GLN A 58 -10.69 8.20 -3.46
CA GLN A 58 -11.79 7.48 -4.11
C GLN A 58 -12.77 6.83 -3.12
N GLY A 59 -12.46 6.81 -1.81
CA GLY A 59 -13.40 6.40 -0.76
C GLY A 59 -13.52 4.90 -0.51
N TYR A 60 -12.96 4.05 -1.38
CA TYR A 60 -13.02 2.59 -1.23
C TYR A 60 -12.14 2.01 -0.11
N SER A 61 -11.22 2.80 0.44
CA SER A 61 -10.23 2.34 1.43
C SER A 61 -10.63 2.58 2.91
N SER A 62 -11.83 3.12 3.18
CA SER A 62 -12.34 3.39 4.55
C SER A 62 -11.34 4.07 5.48
N ILE A 63 -10.64 5.09 4.97
CA ILE A 63 -9.64 5.89 5.69
C ILE A 63 -10.30 7.12 6.30
N ARG A 64 -9.85 7.51 7.50
CA ARG A 64 -10.31 8.74 8.15
C ARG A 64 -9.92 9.97 7.32
N SER A 65 -10.81 10.95 7.21
CA SER A 65 -10.60 12.20 6.48
C SER A 65 -9.34 12.95 6.93
N ASP A 66 -9.07 12.97 8.25
CA ASP A 66 -7.93 13.67 8.83
C ASP A 66 -6.60 13.25 8.18
N ILE A 67 -6.50 11.98 7.77
CA ILE A 67 -5.28 11.35 7.21
C ILE A 67 -5.01 11.90 5.82
N LEU A 68 -6.08 12.03 5.04
CA LEU A 68 -6.05 12.56 3.70
C LEU A 68 -5.64 14.03 3.75
N ASP A 69 -6.13 14.78 4.74
CA ASP A 69 -5.72 16.16 4.99
C ASP A 69 -4.24 16.25 5.37
N ALA A 70 -3.73 15.31 6.16
CA ALA A 70 -2.30 15.24 6.50
C ALA A 70 -1.41 14.98 5.28
N MET A 71 -1.78 13.99 4.47
CA MET A 71 -1.06 13.65 3.25
C MET A 71 -1.12 14.81 2.25
N THR A 72 -2.26 15.49 2.17
CA THR A 72 -2.44 16.67 1.32
C THR A 72 -1.59 17.85 1.81
N LYS A 73 -1.53 18.10 3.12
CA LYS A 73 -0.63 19.11 3.72
C LYS A 73 0.83 18.82 3.40
N LEU A 74 1.28 17.58 3.61
CA LEU A 74 2.65 17.16 3.29
C LEU A 74 3.01 17.44 1.82
N VAL A 75 2.11 17.09 0.90
CA VAL A 75 2.32 17.34 -0.53
C VAL A 75 2.30 18.83 -0.85
N LYS A 76 1.37 19.59 -0.25
CA LYS A 76 1.22 21.04 -0.43
C LYS A 76 2.45 21.81 0.05
N ASP A 77 2.98 21.45 1.20
CA ASP A 77 4.13 22.10 1.85
C ASP A 77 5.48 21.56 1.31
N ASN A 78 5.46 20.71 0.29
CA ASN A 78 6.62 20.02 -0.28
C ASN A 78 7.49 19.32 0.78
N LEU A 79 6.85 18.73 1.78
CA LEU A 79 7.46 17.91 2.81
C LEU A 79 7.53 16.47 2.31
N ILE A 80 8.65 16.11 1.70
CA ILE A 80 8.80 14.85 0.95
C ILE A 80 9.51 13.80 1.81
N PRO A 81 8.89 12.63 2.10
CA PRO A 81 9.53 11.55 2.85
C PRO A 81 10.68 10.93 2.05
N LYS A 82 11.72 10.52 2.77
CA LYS A 82 12.77 9.68 2.19
C LYS A 82 12.31 8.24 2.07
N LEU A 83 12.21 7.75 0.84
CA LEU A 83 11.86 6.38 0.53
C LEU A 83 13.09 5.59 0.06
N PRO A 84 13.18 4.28 0.37
CA PRO A 84 14.24 3.43 -0.15
C PRO A 84 14.10 3.27 -1.66
N PHE A 85 15.23 3.17 -2.38
CA PHE A 85 15.24 2.97 -3.83
C PHE A 85 14.87 1.52 -4.23
N ARG A 86 15.14 0.55 -3.36
CA ARG A 86 14.89 -0.89 -3.57
C ARG A 86 14.14 -1.49 -2.40
N GLY A 87 13.53 -2.66 -2.62
CA GLY A 87 12.84 -3.43 -1.58
C GLY A 87 11.37 -3.73 -1.87
N THR A 88 10.85 -3.27 -3.01
CA THR A 88 9.52 -3.66 -3.51
C THR A 88 9.68 -4.73 -4.59
N ALA A 89 8.93 -5.82 -4.46
CA ALA A 89 8.57 -6.67 -5.58
C ALA A 89 7.15 -6.23 -5.95
N THR A 90 7.01 -5.51 -7.05
CA THR A 90 5.78 -4.80 -7.48
C THR A 90 4.53 -5.69 -7.49
N THR A 91 4.69 -7.02 -7.47
CA THR A 91 3.64 -8.04 -7.36
C THR A 91 2.80 -7.97 -6.07
N SER A 92 3.31 -7.41 -4.97
CA SER A 92 2.56 -7.25 -3.70
C SER A 92 2.13 -5.81 -3.41
N GLY A 93 2.25 -4.92 -4.40
CA GLY A 93 2.21 -3.47 -4.20
C GLY A 93 3.47 -2.96 -3.51
N ASP A 94 3.68 -1.64 -3.56
CA ASP A 94 4.87 -0.97 -3.01
C ASP A 94 4.88 -0.90 -1.47
N LEU A 95 4.75 -2.06 -0.80
CA LEU A 95 4.58 -2.17 0.64
C LEU A 95 5.77 -1.57 1.40
N VAL A 96 7.00 -1.82 0.95
CA VAL A 96 8.20 -1.30 1.61
C VAL A 96 8.25 0.22 1.49
N PRO A 97 8.24 0.88 0.31
CA PRO A 97 8.19 2.34 0.23
C PRO A 97 7.01 2.98 0.96
N LEU A 98 5.80 2.41 0.82
CA LEU A 98 4.61 2.93 1.50
C LEU A 98 4.70 2.83 3.02
N SER A 99 5.41 1.83 3.56
CA SER A 99 5.66 1.71 5.00
C SER A 99 6.50 2.86 5.58
N TYR A 100 7.32 3.55 4.78
CA TYR A 100 8.05 4.75 5.21
C TYR A 100 7.15 5.99 5.29
N ILE A 101 6.16 6.09 4.40
CA ILE A 101 5.10 7.12 4.47
C ILE A 101 4.25 6.86 5.71
N ALA A 102 3.88 5.60 5.95
CA ALA A 102 3.19 5.21 7.17
C ALA A 102 4.04 5.48 8.44
N GLY A 103 5.34 5.22 8.36
CA GLY A 103 6.34 5.55 9.39
C GLY A 103 6.41 7.06 9.70
N LEU A 104 6.30 7.91 8.68
CA LEU A 104 6.25 9.36 8.85
C LEU A 104 5.00 9.80 9.61
N LEU A 105 3.83 9.30 9.19
CA LEU A 105 2.54 9.61 9.82
C LEU A 105 2.42 9.03 11.24
N THR A 106 3.16 7.95 11.55
CA THR A 106 3.26 7.36 12.89
C THR A 106 4.36 7.95 13.77
N SER A 107 5.03 9.02 13.33
CA SER A 107 6.12 9.66 14.07
C SER A 107 7.29 8.73 14.38
N ARG A 108 7.60 7.79 13.48
CA ARG A 108 8.72 6.86 13.67
C ARG A 108 10.04 7.65 13.69
N HIS A 109 10.92 7.29 14.62
CA HIS A 109 12.19 8.01 14.84
C HIS A 109 13.18 7.88 13.68
N ASN A 110 13.10 6.81 12.90
CA ASN A 110 13.97 6.55 11.74
C ASN A 110 13.48 7.23 10.45
N SER A 111 12.23 7.72 10.43
CA SER A 111 11.66 8.40 9.28
C SER A 111 12.27 9.80 9.12
N LYS A 112 12.56 10.18 7.88
CA LYS A 112 13.18 11.46 7.53
C LYS A 112 12.40 12.13 6.42
N VAL A 113 12.29 13.45 6.49
CA VAL A 113 11.59 14.28 5.51
C VAL A 113 12.56 15.31 4.95
N VAL A 114 12.39 15.64 3.67
CA VAL A 114 13.10 16.71 2.98
C VAL A 114 12.16 17.89 2.84
N ASN A 115 12.58 19.05 3.35
CA ASN A 115 11.86 20.31 3.22
C ASN A 115 12.05 20.94 1.84
N PRO A 116 11.25 21.96 1.47
CA PRO A 116 11.48 22.76 0.27
C PRO A 116 12.92 23.28 0.14
N ASN A 117 13.54 23.59 1.28
CA ASN A 117 14.92 24.10 1.37
C ASN A 117 15.99 23.01 1.17
N GLY A 118 15.60 21.76 0.88
CA GLY A 118 16.50 20.62 0.71
C GLY A 118 17.08 20.07 2.03
N THR A 119 16.73 20.66 3.16
CA THR A 119 17.18 20.21 4.48
C THR A 119 16.43 18.97 4.93
N LYS A 120 17.13 18.06 5.59
CA LYS A 120 16.55 16.84 6.16
C LYS A 120 16.08 17.16 7.58
N ILE A 121 14.77 17.06 7.80
CA ILE A 121 14.16 17.24 9.12
C ILE A 121 13.67 15.91 9.67
N THR A 122 13.52 15.87 10.99
CA THR A 122 12.96 14.71 11.70
C THR A 122 11.44 14.70 11.63
N THR A 123 10.83 13.53 11.86
CA THR A 123 9.37 13.40 11.93
C THR A 123 8.77 14.26 13.03
N LYS A 124 9.45 14.44 14.16
CA LYS A 124 8.99 15.34 15.23
C LYS A 124 8.87 16.78 14.75
N GLU A 125 9.86 17.29 14.04
CA GLU A 125 9.82 18.65 13.49
C GLU A 125 8.74 18.77 12.40
N ALA A 126 8.57 17.74 11.56
CA ALA A 126 7.49 17.69 10.59
C ALA A 126 6.10 17.65 11.25
N LEU A 127 5.96 16.98 12.41
CA LEU A 127 4.75 16.98 13.24
C LEU A 127 4.43 18.34 13.83
N VAL A 128 5.41 18.98 14.44
CA VAL A 128 5.23 20.32 15.02
C VAL A 128 4.86 21.34 13.94
N ASN A 129 5.34 21.15 12.71
CA ASN A 129 5.02 21.99 11.56
C ASN A 129 3.68 21.66 10.85
N GLY A 130 2.83 20.80 11.43
CA GLY A 130 1.44 20.66 10.97
C GLY A 130 0.89 19.24 10.81
N ILE A 131 1.64 18.20 11.20
CA ILE A 131 1.17 16.81 11.20
C ILE A 131 0.65 16.51 12.62
N ALA A 132 -0.67 16.53 12.83
CA ALA A 132 -1.35 16.17 14.08
C ALA A 132 -1.07 14.72 14.53
N VAL A 133 -1.02 14.49 15.84
CA VAL A 133 -0.64 13.20 16.46
C VAL A 133 -1.58 12.01 16.12
N GLY A 134 -2.78 12.29 15.59
CA GLY A 134 -3.77 11.28 15.19
C GLY A 134 -3.39 10.41 13.97
N PHE A 135 -2.30 10.74 13.27
CA PHE A 135 -1.92 10.14 11.99
C PHE A 135 -1.25 8.76 12.08
N ALA A 136 -0.90 8.31 13.28
CA ALA A 136 -0.28 7.00 13.48
C ALA A 136 -1.24 5.83 13.20
N VAL A 137 -2.40 5.82 13.87
CA VAL A 137 -3.44 4.79 13.71
C VAL A 137 -3.96 4.75 12.26
N ALA A 138 -3.94 5.91 11.64
CA ALA A 138 -4.39 6.23 10.31
C ALA A 138 -3.53 5.62 9.19
N ALA A 139 -2.23 5.88 9.24
CA ALA A 139 -1.27 5.27 8.34
C ALA A 139 -1.33 3.74 8.37
N ILE A 140 -1.60 3.19 9.55
CA ILE A 140 -1.77 1.75 9.67
C ILE A 140 -3.08 1.29 9.04
N VAL A 141 -4.19 2.02 9.21
CA VAL A 141 -5.43 1.71 8.50
C VAL A 141 -5.24 1.79 6.98
N CYS A 142 -4.50 2.79 6.47
CA CYS A 142 -4.18 2.89 5.05
C CYS A 142 -3.36 1.69 4.54
N PHE A 143 -2.52 1.15 5.41
CA PHE A 143 -1.66 0.02 5.12
C PHE A 143 -2.45 -1.29 5.15
N ASP A 144 -3.25 -1.51 6.19
CA ASP A 144 -4.19 -2.62 6.31
C ASP A 144 -5.17 -2.64 5.13
N ALA A 145 -5.69 -1.48 4.71
CA ALA A 145 -6.60 -1.36 3.58
C ALA A 145 -5.96 -1.85 2.26
N ASN A 146 -4.67 -1.58 2.04
CA ASN A 146 -3.95 -2.11 0.87
C ASN A 146 -3.81 -3.63 0.92
N ILE A 147 -3.42 -4.15 2.08
CA ILE A 147 -3.27 -5.60 2.25
C ILE A 147 -4.62 -6.29 2.06
N LEU A 148 -5.69 -5.72 2.60
CA LEU A 148 -7.05 -6.25 2.46
C LEU A 148 -7.56 -6.16 1.03
N ALA A 149 -7.27 -5.07 0.31
CA ALA A 149 -7.64 -4.92 -1.10
C ALA A 149 -6.96 -6.00 -1.96
N LEU A 150 -5.64 -6.16 -1.83
CA LEU A 150 -4.89 -7.18 -2.57
C LEU A 150 -5.34 -8.60 -2.19
N LEU A 151 -5.63 -8.85 -0.90
CA LEU A 151 -6.17 -10.14 -0.49
C LEU A 151 -7.56 -10.39 -1.09
N ALA A 152 -8.44 -9.39 -1.11
CA ALA A 152 -9.78 -9.53 -1.67
C ALA A 152 -9.71 -9.91 -3.16
N GLU A 153 -8.79 -9.33 -3.91
CA GLU A 153 -8.56 -9.68 -5.32
C GLU A 153 -8.11 -11.14 -5.48
N VAL A 154 -7.15 -11.59 -4.67
CA VAL A 154 -6.65 -12.97 -4.69
C VAL A 154 -7.76 -13.97 -4.30
N LEU A 155 -8.53 -13.66 -3.25
CA LEU A 155 -9.64 -14.50 -2.81
C LEU A 155 -10.75 -14.57 -3.85
N PHE A 156 -11.01 -13.49 -4.57
CA PHE A 156 -11.99 -13.48 -5.65
C PHE A 156 -11.54 -14.35 -6.83
N ALA A 157 -10.26 -14.29 -7.21
CA ALA A 157 -9.71 -15.18 -8.24
C ALA A 157 -9.82 -16.66 -7.83
N LEU A 158 -9.48 -16.99 -6.58
CA LEU A 158 -9.65 -18.34 -6.02
C LEU A 158 -11.12 -18.77 -5.99
N PHE A 159 -12.02 -17.87 -5.61
CA PHE A 159 -13.45 -18.14 -5.60
C PHE A 159 -13.97 -18.46 -7.01
N CYS A 160 -13.57 -17.67 -8.01
CA CYS A 160 -13.88 -17.93 -9.42
C CYS A 160 -13.38 -19.31 -9.87
N GLU A 161 -12.22 -19.76 -9.42
CA GLU A 161 -11.74 -21.11 -9.73
C GLU A 161 -12.64 -22.19 -9.10
N VAL A 162 -12.96 -22.07 -7.81
CA VAL A 162 -13.75 -23.08 -7.08
C VAL A 162 -15.16 -23.24 -7.65
N ILE A 163 -15.78 -22.14 -8.09
CA ILE A 163 -17.12 -22.18 -8.69
C ILE A 163 -17.11 -22.53 -10.19
N HIS A 164 -15.93 -22.81 -10.77
CA HIS A 164 -15.74 -22.98 -12.21
C HIS A 164 -16.27 -21.78 -13.03
N GLY A 165 -16.07 -20.57 -12.51
CA GLY A 165 -16.42 -19.33 -13.18
C GLY A 165 -15.62 -19.16 -14.48
N LYS A 166 -16.24 -18.56 -15.50
CA LYS A 166 -15.56 -18.26 -16.75
C LYS A 166 -14.55 -17.14 -16.51
N PRO A 167 -13.26 -17.29 -16.85
CA PRO A 167 -12.23 -16.29 -16.57
C PRO A 167 -12.32 -15.04 -17.46
N GLU A 168 -13.23 -15.02 -18.44
CA GLU A 168 -13.44 -13.96 -19.43
C GLU A 168 -13.78 -12.59 -18.82
N PHE A 169 -14.21 -12.52 -17.56
CA PHE A 169 -14.48 -11.24 -16.86
C PHE A 169 -13.21 -10.44 -16.53
N ALA A 170 -12.05 -11.10 -16.52
CA ALA A 170 -10.74 -10.50 -16.24
C ALA A 170 -9.91 -10.30 -17.52
N ASP A 171 -10.49 -10.55 -18.70
CA ASP A 171 -9.79 -10.41 -19.99
C ASP A 171 -9.35 -8.95 -20.20
N PRO A 172 -8.06 -8.69 -20.52
CA PRO A 172 -7.57 -7.37 -20.88
C PRO A 172 -8.47 -6.67 -21.89
N LEU A 173 -9.03 -7.39 -22.87
CA LEU A 173 -9.90 -6.82 -23.90
C LEU A 173 -11.24 -6.30 -23.36
N THR A 174 -11.78 -6.84 -22.26
CA THR A 174 -13.01 -6.31 -21.64
C THR A 174 -12.76 -5.05 -20.80
N HIS A 175 -11.52 -4.80 -20.39
CA HIS A 175 -11.14 -3.60 -19.62
C HIS A 175 -10.35 -2.57 -20.46
N GLU A 176 -9.76 -2.97 -21.59
CA GLU A 176 -9.12 -2.10 -22.60
C GLU A 176 -10.11 -1.53 -23.61
N HIS A 177 -11.27 -2.17 -23.89
CA HIS A 177 -12.29 -1.61 -24.78
C HIS A 177 -13.07 -0.46 -24.11
N GLU A 178 -12.61 0.77 -24.36
CA GLU A 178 -13.39 2.02 -24.55
C GLU A 178 -14.43 2.49 -23.51
N LEU A 179 -14.78 1.75 -22.44
CA LEU A 179 -15.98 2.06 -21.65
C LEU A 179 -15.74 2.41 -20.17
N LYS A 180 -14.59 2.11 -19.56
CA LYS A 180 -14.31 2.43 -18.14
C LYS A 180 -12.84 2.75 -17.85
N HIS A 181 -12.48 4.04 -17.82
CA HIS A 181 -11.12 4.54 -17.57
C HIS A 181 -10.67 4.50 -16.09
N HIS A 182 -11.01 3.46 -15.34
CA HIS A 182 -10.64 3.35 -13.92
C HIS A 182 -9.36 2.54 -13.75
N SER A 183 -8.25 3.22 -13.42
CA SER A 183 -6.93 2.59 -13.26
C SER A 183 -6.93 1.43 -12.27
N GLY A 184 -7.70 1.53 -11.17
CA GLY A 184 -7.82 0.45 -10.19
C GLY A 184 -8.54 -0.78 -10.74
N GLN A 185 -9.54 -0.60 -11.60
CA GLN A 185 -10.25 -1.73 -12.22
C GLN A 185 -9.34 -2.52 -13.17
N ILE A 186 -8.51 -1.82 -13.95
CA ILE A 186 -7.53 -2.41 -14.85
C ILE A 186 -6.48 -3.20 -14.05
N GLU A 187 -5.97 -2.61 -12.96
CA GLU A 187 -5.00 -3.25 -12.08
C GLU A 187 -5.56 -4.53 -11.42
N SER A 188 -6.76 -4.45 -10.83
CA SER A 188 -7.42 -5.61 -10.23
C SER A 188 -7.70 -6.72 -11.24
N ALA A 189 -8.13 -6.38 -12.46
CA ALA A 189 -8.39 -7.35 -13.53
C ALA A 189 -7.11 -8.08 -13.96
N ALA A 190 -6.01 -7.34 -14.16
CA ALA A 190 -4.72 -7.91 -14.52
C ALA A 190 -4.18 -8.87 -13.43
N ILE A 191 -4.35 -8.51 -12.15
CA ILE A 191 -3.96 -9.37 -11.02
C ILE A 191 -4.77 -10.68 -11.05
N MET A 192 -6.09 -10.60 -11.23
CA MET A 192 -6.96 -11.77 -11.28
C MET A 192 -6.64 -12.68 -12.48
N GLU A 193 -6.41 -12.10 -13.66
CA GLU A 193 -6.03 -12.82 -14.88
C GLU A 193 -4.72 -13.59 -14.67
N PHE A 194 -3.70 -12.93 -14.11
CA PHE A 194 -2.40 -13.54 -13.84
C PHE A 194 -2.52 -14.77 -12.92
N ILE A 195 -3.34 -14.66 -11.88
CA ILE A 195 -3.58 -15.76 -10.92
C ILE A 195 -4.28 -16.93 -11.61
N LEU A 196 -5.37 -16.67 -12.34
CA LEU A 196 -6.16 -17.70 -13.03
C LEU A 196 -5.34 -18.41 -14.12
N CYS A 197 -4.54 -17.67 -14.90
CA CYS A 197 -3.64 -18.23 -15.90
C CYS A 197 -2.56 -19.12 -15.27
N SER A 198 -2.00 -18.70 -14.13
CA SER A 198 -0.98 -19.46 -13.40
C SER A 198 -1.52 -20.78 -12.86
N MET A 199 -2.73 -20.77 -12.30
CA MET A 199 -3.42 -21.98 -11.81
C MET A 199 -3.71 -22.97 -12.94
N LYS A 200 -4.22 -22.47 -14.08
CA LYS A 200 -4.46 -23.28 -15.28
C LYS A 200 -3.18 -23.96 -15.81
N ARG A 201 -2.04 -23.25 -15.80
CA ARG A 201 -0.74 -23.80 -16.18
C ARG A 201 -0.24 -24.90 -15.24
N GLN A 202 -0.49 -24.81 -13.93
CA GLN A 202 -0.13 -25.87 -12.99
C GLN A 202 -0.96 -27.14 -13.24
N ARG A 203 -2.25 -26.99 -13.56
CA ARG A 203 -3.14 -28.11 -13.92
C ARG A 203 -2.68 -28.86 -15.17
N SER A 204 -2.20 -28.12 -16.18
CA SER A 204 -1.66 -28.70 -17.43
C SER A 204 -0.32 -29.44 -17.27
N LYS A 205 0.38 -29.29 -16.15
CA LYS A 205 1.64 -30.00 -15.85
C LYS A 205 1.44 -31.29 -15.04
N HIS A 206 0.24 -31.52 -14.52
CA HIS A 206 -0.11 -32.70 -13.72
C HIS A 206 -1.04 -33.68 -14.47
N HIS A 207 -1.25 -33.45 -15.76
CA HIS A 207 -1.80 -34.39 -16.74
C HIS A 207 -0.72 -34.70 -17.77
#